data_AF-A0A285PMR5-F1
#
_entry.id   AF-A0A285PMR5-F1
#
_cell.length_a   1.000
_cell.length_b   1.000
_cell.length_c   1.000
_cell.angle_alpha   90.00
_cell.angle_beta   90.00
_cell.angle_gamma   90.00
#
_symmetry.space_group_name_H-M   'P 1'
#
loop_
_entity.id
_entity.type
_entity.pdbx_description
1 polymer ?
#
loop_
_entity_poly.entity_id
_entity_poly.type
_entity_poly.pdbx_seq_one_letter_code
_entity_poly.pdbx_strand_id
1 'polypeptide(L)'
;MKYKLYIVIFMVMCILPFAGMAVAKTETTTENRTMAAFPSFMEEGKWNVNYLQDLGAYFEDHYAFRNLLVSVDSQIQAKLFKTSNMDTVIVGKNDWLYYTASLDNYLGQNLMSDQEVYNAAYNLSIVQEYVQSRGAKFLVAVPPNKNSLYGKNMPYYDQSKVSSERNYTNIIKALKSNKVAYTDLYQLFSNKKETLYLKRDSHWNEKGSLLAYNALLTDLNKEHELYETVPVLRTKTEIGDLNKMIYPMWSQPEWNYDYQYKKNYAYTSDTKSVEDAYITTTNKKAQGSLLMFRDSFGNTLLPWMAQSYEKAVFSKEMPYPLEKYMQESKADTVIIEKVERNLKDFITDPPMLTPSETKLSGEAKQVETKTTVHVGVSEADTAYTEVSGKLDSKYVTPGMKVYAAVGEDSDQHIYQAYLVNDDSSDNSLDTTTTQYRLYLPQETVDTKTKVQVYVESEQGLYLVGQSLKGE
;
A
#
# COMPACT_ATOMS: atom_id res chain seq x y z
N MET A 1 -25.44 -38.11 -37.18
CA MET A 1 -24.38 -37.28 -37.82
C MET A 1 -24.17 -35.95 -37.11
N LYS A 2 -25.23 -35.16 -36.84
CA LYS A 2 -25.15 -33.86 -36.15
C LYS A 2 -24.48 -33.91 -34.76
N TYR A 3 -24.82 -34.88 -33.92
CA TYR A 3 -24.21 -35.04 -32.58
C TYR A 3 -22.73 -35.42 -32.63
N LYS A 4 -22.31 -36.23 -33.62
CA LYS A 4 -20.90 -36.59 -33.78
C LYS A 4 -20.06 -35.38 -34.20
N LEU A 5 -20.58 -34.55 -35.10
CA LEU A 5 -19.92 -33.31 -35.51
C LEU A 5 -19.80 -32.33 -34.33
N TYR A 6 -20.86 -32.17 -33.53
CA TYR A 6 -20.82 -31.36 -32.32
C TYR A 6 -19.76 -31.84 -31.32
N ILE A 7 -19.72 -33.16 -31.04
CA ILE A 7 -18.73 -33.75 -30.13
C ILE A 7 -17.31 -33.53 -30.66
N VAL A 8 -17.08 -33.72 -31.96
CA VAL A 8 -15.75 -33.50 -32.56
C VAL A 8 -15.34 -32.03 -32.43
N ILE A 9 -16.23 -31.09 -32.73
CA ILE A 9 -15.95 -29.65 -32.59
C ILE A 9 -15.66 -29.29 -31.13
N PHE A 10 -16.45 -29.80 -30.19
CA PHE A 10 -16.24 -29.59 -28.76
C PHE A 10 -14.90 -30.15 -28.29
N MET A 11 -14.58 -31.40 -28.66
CA MET A 11 -13.30 -32.03 -28.32
C MET A 11 -12.12 -31.28 -28.91
N VAL A 12 -12.24 -30.79 -30.16
CA VAL A 12 -11.20 -29.94 -30.77
C VAL A 12 -11.05 -28.64 -30.00
N MET A 13 -12.14 -27.97 -29.61
CA MET A 13 -12.07 -26.75 -28.81
C MET A 13 -11.44 -26.99 -27.43
N CYS A 14 -11.69 -28.14 -26.80
CA CYS A 14 -11.07 -28.48 -25.53
C CYS A 14 -9.59 -28.87 -25.67
N ILE A 15 -9.22 -29.62 -26.72
CA ILE A 15 -7.85 -30.14 -26.89
C ILE A 15 -6.91 -29.08 -27.47
N LEU A 16 -7.40 -28.20 -28.34
CA LEU A 16 -6.58 -27.23 -29.06
C LEU A 16 -5.75 -26.31 -28.14
N PRO A 17 -6.29 -25.75 -27.03
CA PRO A 17 -5.50 -24.97 -26.09
C PRO A 17 -4.35 -25.76 -25.45
N PHE A 18 -4.56 -27.04 -25.12
CA PHE A 18 -3.53 -27.89 -24.52
C PHE A 18 -2.48 -28.35 -25.54
N ALA A 19 -2.92 -28.83 -26.71
CA ALA A 19 -2.01 -29.22 -27.78
C ALA A 19 -1.19 -28.04 -28.30
N GLY A 20 -1.79 -26.84 -28.33
CA GLY A 20 -1.13 -25.60 -28.72
C GLY A 20 -0.01 -25.17 -27.77
N MET A 21 0.03 -25.64 -26.52
CA MET A 21 1.10 -25.30 -25.57
C MET A 21 2.47 -25.76 -26.04
N ALA A 22 2.56 -26.78 -26.90
CA ALA A 22 3.84 -27.23 -27.44
C ALA A 22 4.50 -26.18 -28.36
N VAL A 23 3.73 -25.21 -28.88
CA VAL A 23 4.20 -24.25 -29.91
C VAL A 23 3.93 -22.79 -29.52
N ALA A 24 2.82 -22.53 -28.83
CA ALA A 24 2.32 -21.18 -28.53
C ALA A 24 1.83 -21.09 -27.07
N LYS A 25 2.61 -21.65 -26.14
CA LYS A 25 2.40 -21.51 -24.70
C LYS A 25 2.33 -20.03 -24.32
N THR A 26 1.40 -19.69 -23.43
CA THR A 26 1.35 -18.33 -22.86
C THR A 26 2.47 -18.19 -21.84
N GLU A 27 3.35 -17.19 -21.99
CA GLU A 27 4.50 -16.93 -21.09
C GLU A 27 4.36 -15.56 -20.37
N THR A 28 3.24 -14.87 -20.57
CA THR A 28 3.00 -13.54 -19.99
C THR A 28 1.59 -13.45 -19.43
N THR A 29 1.45 -12.78 -18.30
CA THR A 29 0.18 -12.43 -17.67
C THR A 29 0.03 -10.91 -17.62
N THR A 30 -1.21 -10.44 -17.70
CA THR A 30 -1.55 -9.02 -17.53
C THR A 30 -1.90 -8.64 -16.09
N GLU A 31 -2.00 -9.64 -15.22
CA GLU A 31 -2.13 -9.46 -13.77
C GLU A 31 -0.74 -9.29 -13.15
N ASN A 32 -0.63 -8.48 -12.10
CA ASN A 32 0.63 -8.31 -11.37
C ASN A 32 0.88 -9.50 -10.42
N ARG A 33 1.01 -10.71 -10.99
CA ARG A 33 1.32 -11.95 -10.26
C ARG A 33 2.33 -12.81 -11.00
N THR A 34 3.03 -13.65 -10.26
CA THR A 34 3.90 -14.68 -10.82
C THR A 34 3.06 -15.81 -11.40
N MET A 35 3.38 -16.25 -12.62
CA MET A 35 2.78 -17.43 -13.22
C MET A 35 3.32 -18.70 -12.56
N ALA A 36 2.46 -19.71 -12.41
CA ALA A 36 2.81 -20.96 -11.77
C ALA A 36 3.97 -21.67 -12.48
N ALA A 37 5.00 -22.09 -11.76
CA ALA A 37 6.06 -22.89 -12.36
C ALA A 37 5.55 -24.31 -12.69
N PHE A 38 6.24 -25.02 -13.60
CA PHE A 38 5.95 -26.44 -13.80
C PHE A 38 6.32 -27.20 -12.52
N PRO A 39 5.40 -27.98 -11.93
CA PRO A 39 5.62 -28.58 -10.62
C PRO A 39 6.68 -29.68 -10.66
N SER A 40 7.40 -29.84 -9.55
CA SER A 40 8.32 -30.95 -9.34
C SER A 40 7.60 -32.11 -8.66
N PHE A 41 7.91 -33.34 -9.05
CA PHE A 41 7.42 -34.54 -8.35
C PHE A 41 7.95 -34.66 -6.92
N MET A 42 9.08 -34.02 -6.62
CA MET A 42 9.69 -33.96 -5.30
C MET A 42 10.06 -32.54 -4.90
N GLU A 43 9.75 -32.20 -3.65
CA GLU A 43 10.09 -30.93 -3.01
C GLU A 43 10.77 -31.23 -1.67
N GLU A 44 11.95 -30.66 -1.46
CA GLU A 44 12.76 -30.85 -0.23
C GLU A 44 12.96 -32.32 0.17
N GLY A 45 13.09 -33.22 -0.82
CA GLY A 45 13.28 -34.65 -0.61
C GLY A 45 12.01 -35.42 -0.20
N LYS A 46 10.83 -34.78 -0.24
CA LYS A 46 9.52 -35.39 -0.04
C LYS A 46 8.71 -35.37 -1.33
N TRP A 47 7.73 -36.27 -1.43
CA TRP A 47 6.77 -36.26 -2.53
C TRP A 47 5.92 -34.99 -2.46
N ASN A 48 5.76 -34.29 -3.59
CA ASN A 48 4.81 -33.19 -3.67
C ASN A 48 3.39 -33.78 -3.65
N VAL A 49 2.70 -33.64 -2.53
CA VAL A 49 1.30 -34.10 -2.34
C VAL A 49 0.29 -33.27 -3.11
N ASN A 50 0.67 -32.06 -3.50
CA ASN A 50 -0.13 -31.09 -4.26
C ASN A 50 0.17 -31.12 -5.77
N TYR A 51 1.02 -32.04 -6.25
CA TYR A 51 1.50 -32.08 -7.63
C TYR A 51 0.40 -31.90 -8.69
N LEU A 52 -0.77 -32.55 -8.53
CA LEU A 52 -1.87 -32.43 -9.48
C LEU A 52 -2.56 -31.05 -9.44
N GLN A 53 -2.64 -30.43 -8.26
CA GLN A 53 -3.18 -29.08 -8.09
C GLN A 53 -2.22 -28.06 -8.71
N ASP A 54 -0.92 -28.17 -8.42
CA ASP A 54 0.12 -27.31 -8.99
C ASP A 54 0.22 -27.46 -10.52
N LEU A 55 0.04 -28.70 -11.01
CA LEU A 55 -0.03 -28.97 -12.45
C LEU A 55 -1.27 -28.33 -13.07
N GLY A 56 -2.40 -28.36 -12.37
CA GLY A 56 -3.62 -27.62 -12.74
C GLY A 56 -3.36 -26.12 -12.86
N ALA A 57 -2.76 -25.52 -11.83
CA ALA A 57 -2.41 -24.10 -11.81
C ALA A 57 -1.44 -23.73 -12.96
N TYR A 58 -0.44 -24.58 -13.22
CA TYR A 58 0.43 -24.42 -14.39
C TYR A 58 -0.37 -24.43 -15.70
N PHE A 59 -1.26 -25.39 -15.90
CA PHE A 59 -2.07 -25.43 -17.13
C PHE A 59 -2.97 -24.21 -17.27
N GLU A 60 -3.61 -23.75 -16.20
CA GLU A 60 -4.46 -22.54 -16.17
C GLU A 60 -3.70 -21.26 -16.55
N ASP A 61 -2.42 -21.17 -16.20
CA ASP A 61 -1.58 -20.02 -16.52
C ASP A 61 -1.02 -20.06 -17.95
N HIS A 62 -0.82 -21.26 -18.52
CA HIS A 62 0.03 -21.42 -19.70
C HIS A 62 -0.66 -21.96 -20.95
N TYR A 63 -1.95 -22.31 -20.90
CA TYR A 63 -2.66 -22.84 -22.08
C TYR A 63 -2.58 -21.90 -23.29
N ALA A 64 -2.53 -22.47 -24.49
CA ALA A 64 -2.38 -21.69 -25.70
C ALA A 64 -3.61 -20.82 -25.95
N PHE A 65 -3.38 -19.62 -26.48
CA PHE A 65 -4.41 -18.62 -26.74
C PHE A 65 -5.14 -18.10 -25.50
N ARG A 66 -4.59 -18.29 -24.28
CA ARG A 66 -5.18 -17.82 -23.02
C ARG A 66 -5.68 -16.39 -23.08
N ASN A 67 -4.83 -15.45 -23.48
CA ASN A 67 -5.20 -14.04 -23.54
C ASN A 67 -6.39 -13.78 -24.48
N LEU A 68 -6.50 -14.53 -25.59
CA LEU A 68 -7.65 -14.44 -26.50
C LEU A 68 -8.92 -15.01 -25.87
N LEU A 69 -8.85 -16.23 -25.33
CA LEU A 69 -9.99 -16.93 -24.74
C LEU A 69 -10.54 -16.18 -23.52
N VAL A 70 -9.65 -15.70 -22.65
CA VAL A 70 -9.99 -14.82 -21.52
C VAL A 70 -10.70 -13.56 -22.04
N SER A 71 -10.13 -12.86 -23.03
CA SER A 71 -10.75 -11.64 -23.57
C SER A 71 -12.14 -11.88 -24.17
N VAL A 72 -12.35 -13.03 -24.84
CA VAL A 72 -13.66 -13.40 -25.40
C VAL A 72 -14.67 -13.67 -24.29
N ASP A 73 -14.31 -14.50 -23.32
CA ASP A 73 -15.19 -14.80 -22.18
C ASP A 73 -15.52 -13.52 -21.40
N SER A 74 -14.53 -12.66 -21.14
CA SER A 74 -14.75 -11.37 -20.47
C SER A 74 -15.71 -10.47 -21.23
N GLN A 75 -15.69 -10.49 -22.57
CA GLN A 75 -16.68 -9.74 -23.35
C GLN A 75 -18.08 -10.32 -23.22
N ILE A 76 -18.21 -11.65 -23.20
CA ILE A 76 -19.50 -12.33 -23.02
C ILE A 76 -20.04 -12.02 -21.63
N GLN A 77 -19.27 -12.26 -20.57
CA GLN A 77 -19.65 -11.98 -19.19
C GLN A 77 -20.03 -10.51 -18.98
N ALA A 78 -19.16 -9.57 -19.39
CA ALA A 78 -19.41 -8.16 -19.16
C ALA A 78 -20.58 -7.60 -19.98
N LYS A 79 -20.78 -8.06 -21.23
CA LYS A 79 -21.84 -7.53 -22.10
C LYS A 79 -23.19 -8.18 -21.80
N LEU A 80 -23.23 -9.51 -21.68
CA LEU A 80 -24.45 -10.29 -21.55
C LEU A 80 -24.91 -10.42 -20.10
N PHE A 81 -23.99 -10.71 -19.18
CA PHE A 81 -24.30 -11.02 -17.78
C PHE A 81 -24.00 -9.89 -16.80
N LYS A 82 -23.25 -8.86 -17.24
CA LYS A 82 -22.78 -7.74 -16.41
C LYS A 82 -21.94 -8.19 -15.21
N THR A 83 -21.17 -9.27 -15.40
CA THR A 83 -20.27 -9.86 -14.42
C THR A 83 -18.83 -9.84 -14.93
N SER A 84 -17.88 -10.04 -14.03
CA SER A 84 -16.48 -10.28 -14.37
C SER A 84 -16.17 -11.78 -14.35
N ASN A 85 -15.27 -12.22 -15.22
CA ASN A 85 -14.61 -13.52 -15.15
C ASN A 85 -13.20 -13.44 -14.54
N MET A 86 -12.75 -12.23 -14.16
CA MET A 86 -11.50 -11.99 -13.46
C MET A 86 -11.80 -11.63 -12.01
N ASP A 87 -11.25 -12.38 -11.06
CA ASP A 87 -11.49 -12.17 -9.63
C ASP A 87 -10.98 -10.81 -9.14
N THR A 88 -10.01 -10.23 -9.86
CA THR A 88 -9.37 -8.94 -9.52
C THR A 88 -10.14 -7.71 -10.03
N VAL A 89 -11.11 -7.90 -10.93
CA VAL A 89 -11.84 -6.78 -11.58
C VAL A 89 -13.34 -6.94 -11.38
N ILE A 90 -14.02 -5.85 -11.04
CA ILE A 90 -15.49 -5.79 -10.96
C ILE A 90 -16.02 -5.00 -12.15
N VAL A 91 -16.98 -5.57 -12.87
CA VAL A 91 -17.68 -4.91 -13.99
C VAL A 91 -18.86 -4.10 -13.45
N GLY A 92 -18.74 -2.77 -13.54
CA GLY A 92 -19.78 -1.82 -13.18
C GLY A 92 -20.72 -1.44 -14.33
N LYS A 93 -21.60 -0.50 -14.05
CA LYS A 93 -22.49 0.15 -15.03
C LYS A 93 -21.71 1.19 -15.85
N ASN A 94 -22.21 1.53 -17.03
CA ASN A 94 -21.68 2.63 -17.87
C ASN A 94 -20.17 2.49 -18.19
N ASP A 95 -19.71 1.26 -18.44
CA ASP A 95 -18.32 0.89 -18.74
C ASP A 95 -17.31 1.19 -17.62
N TRP A 96 -17.76 1.33 -16.38
CA TRP A 96 -16.86 1.43 -15.24
C TRP A 96 -16.32 0.05 -14.86
N LEU A 97 -15.02 -0.03 -14.59
CA LEU A 97 -14.39 -1.18 -13.95
C LEU A 97 -13.97 -0.78 -12.54
N TYR A 98 -13.90 -1.70 -11.59
CA TYR A 98 -13.35 -1.45 -10.26
C TYR A 98 -12.38 -2.55 -9.85
N TYR A 99 -11.49 -2.24 -8.92
CA TYR A 99 -10.54 -3.22 -8.40
C TYR A 99 -11.16 -3.97 -7.22
N THR A 100 -11.16 -5.29 -7.25
CA THR A 100 -11.85 -6.11 -6.23
C THR A 100 -11.28 -5.88 -4.83
N ALA A 101 -9.99 -5.60 -4.67
CA ALA A 101 -9.40 -5.31 -3.37
C ALA A 101 -9.98 -4.04 -2.69
N SER A 102 -10.73 -3.21 -3.41
CA SER A 102 -11.45 -2.06 -2.81
C SER A 102 -12.89 -2.39 -2.40
N LEU A 103 -13.38 -3.61 -2.65
CA LEU A 103 -14.77 -4.00 -2.46
C LEU A 103 -15.15 -4.00 -0.98
N ASP A 104 -14.31 -4.60 -0.14
CA ASP A 104 -14.54 -4.68 1.32
C ASP A 104 -14.71 -3.30 1.95
N ASN A 105 -13.82 -2.35 1.64
CA ASN A 105 -13.96 -0.97 2.12
C ASN A 105 -15.25 -0.31 1.62
N TYR A 106 -15.65 -0.59 0.38
CA TYR A 106 -16.88 -0.04 -0.17
C TYR A 106 -18.11 -0.64 0.49
N LEU A 107 -18.17 -1.96 0.70
CA LEU A 107 -19.29 -2.65 1.33
C LEU A 107 -19.37 -2.42 2.85
N GLY A 108 -18.29 -1.97 3.47
CA GLY A 108 -18.19 -1.86 4.92
C GLY A 108 -17.94 -3.24 5.57
N GLN A 109 -17.20 -4.11 4.89
CA GLN A 109 -16.87 -5.47 5.29
C GLN A 109 -15.36 -5.58 5.56
N ASN A 110 -14.95 -6.48 6.46
CA ASN A 110 -13.54 -6.74 6.81
C ASN A 110 -12.73 -5.44 7.06
N LEU A 111 -13.38 -4.45 7.68
CA LEU A 111 -12.77 -3.16 7.96
C LEU A 111 -11.69 -3.30 9.03
N MET A 112 -10.76 -2.35 9.08
CA MET A 112 -9.83 -2.25 10.20
C MET A 112 -10.63 -1.98 11.48
N SER A 113 -10.29 -2.71 12.54
CA SER A 113 -10.80 -2.47 13.89
C SER A 113 -10.36 -1.09 14.41
N ASP A 114 -11.05 -0.58 15.42
CA ASP A 114 -10.69 0.71 16.06
C ASP A 114 -9.23 0.71 16.55
N GLN A 115 -8.72 -0.44 17.02
CA GLN A 115 -7.34 -0.59 17.46
C GLN A 115 -6.35 -0.53 16.28
N GLU A 116 -6.62 -1.24 15.17
CA GLU A 116 -5.77 -1.18 13.96
C GLU A 116 -5.71 0.23 13.38
N VAL A 117 -6.86 0.92 13.34
CA VAL A 117 -6.93 2.33 12.89
C VAL A 117 -6.12 3.25 13.80
N TYR A 118 -6.21 3.06 15.12
CA TYR A 118 -5.39 3.78 16.08
C TYR A 118 -3.90 3.50 15.88
N ASN A 119 -3.51 2.22 15.76
CA ASN A 119 -2.13 1.79 15.57
C ASN A 119 -1.51 2.46 14.32
N ALA A 120 -2.24 2.51 13.21
CA ALA A 120 -1.79 3.17 11.98
C ALA A 120 -1.50 4.67 12.21
N ALA A 121 -2.44 5.39 12.82
CA ALA A 121 -2.26 6.82 13.11
C ALA A 121 -1.18 7.09 14.15
N TYR A 122 -1.05 6.23 15.16
CA TYR A 122 0.01 6.27 16.17
C TYR A 122 1.40 6.06 15.53
N ASN A 123 1.56 5.05 14.67
CA ASN A 123 2.81 4.81 13.95
C ASN A 123 3.21 6.00 13.07
N LEU A 124 2.24 6.58 12.35
CA LEU A 124 2.47 7.79 11.54
C LEU A 124 2.82 9.02 12.41
N SER A 125 2.39 9.07 13.67
CA SER A 125 2.79 10.14 14.60
C SER A 125 4.26 10.03 15.02
N ILE A 126 4.78 8.82 15.21
CA ILE A 126 6.20 8.56 15.48
C ILE A 126 7.04 9.01 14.28
N VAL A 127 6.59 8.66 13.07
CA VAL A 127 7.25 9.08 11.82
C VAL A 127 7.26 10.60 11.70
N GLN A 128 6.12 11.25 11.95
CA GLN A 128 6.02 12.71 11.92
C GLN A 128 7.02 13.36 12.88
N GLU A 129 7.08 12.88 14.12
CA GLU A 129 7.98 13.41 15.15
C GLU A 129 9.45 13.30 14.71
N TYR A 130 9.84 12.15 14.16
CA TYR A 130 11.19 11.93 13.61
C TYR A 130 11.53 12.89 12.47
N VAL A 131 10.59 13.10 11.54
CA VAL A 131 10.80 13.98 10.39
C VAL A 131 10.90 15.44 10.85
N GLN A 132 10.04 15.86 11.76
CA GLN A 132 10.02 17.22 12.30
C GLN A 132 11.22 17.52 13.18
N SER A 133 11.74 16.55 13.95
CA SER A 133 12.95 16.72 14.76
C SER A 133 14.20 16.97 13.90
N ARG A 134 14.18 16.58 12.62
CA ARG A 134 15.21 16.90 11.62
C ARG A 134 14.93 18.17 10.80
N GLY A 135 13.93 18.96 11.20
CA GLY A 135 13.60 20.23 10.57
C GLY A 135 12.87 20.12 9.23
N ALA A 136 12.32 18.94 8.90
CA ALA A 136 11.54 18.73 7.69
C ALA A 136 10.02 18.77 7.96
N LYS A 137 9.25 19.08 6.91
CA LYS A 137 7.79 19.00 6.93
C LYS A 137 7.35 17.56 6.65
N PHE A 138 6.27 17.12 7.28
CA PHE A 138 5.67 15.80 7.07
C PHE A 138 4.22 15.94 6.63
N LEU A 139 3.77 15.09 5.72
CA LEU A 139 2.37 15.00 5.30
C LEU A 139 2.00 13.58 4.88
N VAL A 140 0.83 13.11 5.32
CA VAL A 140 0.21 11.87 4.84
C VAL A 140 -0.89 12.20 3.83
N ALA A 141 -0.88 11.54 2.69
CA ALA A 141 -1.93 11.63 1.67
C ALA A 141 -2.56 10.26 1.47
N VAL A 142 -3.89 10.16 1.68
CA VAL A 142 -4.64 8.93 1.43
C VAL A 142 -5.55 9.14 0.22
N PRO A 143 -5.19 8.64 -0.98
CA PRO A 143 -6.12 8.61 -2.09
C PRO A 143 -7.33 7.74 -1.76
N PRO A 144 -8.57 8.22 -1.98
CA PRO A 144 -9.76 7.41 -1.77
C PRO A 144 -9.88 6.31 -2.82
N ASN A 145 -10.53 5.21 -2.47
CA ASN A 145 -10.89 4.20 -3.46
C ASN A 145 -11.90 4.76 -4.48
N LYS A 146 -11.81 4.29 -5.73
CA LYS A 146 -12.69 4.78 -6.81
C LYS A 146 -14.17 4.51 -6.53
N ASN A 147 -14.50 3.37 -5.96
CA ASN A 147 -15.87 3.00 -5.59
C ASN A 147 -16.40 3.81 -4.38
N SER A 148 -15.54 4.38 -3.52
CA SER A 148 -15.93 5.33 -2.47
C SER A 148 -16.54 6.61 -3.05
N LEU A 149 -16.03 7.08 -4.20
CA LEU A 149 -16.49 8.30 -4.90
C LEU A 149 -17.56 8.03 -5.96
N TYR A 150 -17.43 6.93 -6.71
CA TYR A 150 -18.27 6.64 -7.89
C TYR A 150 -19.16 5.40 -7.73
N GLY A 151 -19.46 5.01 -6.49
CA GLY A 151 -20.24 3.82 -6.12
C GLY A 151 -21.59 3.65 -6.84
N LYS A 152 -22.20 4.72 -7.33
CA LYS A 152 -23.42 4.66 -8.16
C LYS A 152 -23.27 3.81 -9.43
N ASN A 153 -22.05 3.66 -9.95
CA ASN A 153 -21.78 2.79 -11.10
C ASN A 153 -21.32 1.38 -10.70
N MET A 154 -21.33 1.00 -9.42
CA MET A 154 -21.11 -0.40 -9.01
C MET A 154 -22.28 -1.29 -9.49
N PRO A 155 -22.04 -2.59 -9.74
CA PRO A 155 -23.07 -3.52 -10.19
C PRO A 155 -24.17 -3.67 -9.14
N TYR A 156 -25.35 -4.15 -9.56
CA TYR A 156 -26.53 -4.21 -8.69
C TYR A 156 -26.35 -5.17 -7.50
N TYR A 157 -25.54 -6.23 -7.66
CA TYR A 157 -25.32 -7.25 -6.65
C TYR A 157 -24.36 -6.79 -5.53
N ASP A 158 -23.56 -5.74 -5.75
CA ASP A 158 -22.64 -5.15 -4.75
C ASP A 158 -23.18 -3.82 -4.19
N GLN A 159 -24.49 -3.57 -4.25
CA GLN A 159 -25.07 -2.32 -3.72
C GLN A 159 -25.43 -2.40 -2.23
N SER A 160 -25.70 -3.60 -1.73
CA SER A 160 -26.09 -3.83 -0.34
C SER A 160 -24.88 -3.65 0.57
N LYS A 161 -24.89 -2.59 1.38
CA LYS A 161 -23.84 -2.30 2.37
C LYS A 161 -24.03 -3.16 3.61
N VAL A 162 -22.95 -3.77 4.08
CA VAL A 162 -22.87 -4.41 5.39
C VAL A 162 -22.89 -3.33 6.47
N SER A 163 -22.13 -2.26 6.26
CA SER A 163 -22.06 -1.10 7.14
C SER A 163 -21.87 0.20 6.35
N SER A 164 -22.26 1.32 6.95
CA SER A 164 -21.91 2.66 6.44
C SER A 164 -20.50 3.10 6.84
N GLU A 165 -19.86 2.39 7.78
CA GLU A 165 -18.49 2.63 8.22
C GLU A 165 -17.48 2.42 7.08
N ARG A 166 -16.37 3.15 7.12
CA ARG A 166 -15.30 3.09 6.11
C ARG A 166 -13.94 3.31 6.75
N ASN A 167 -12.95 2.53 6.30
CA ASN A 167 -11.55 2.73 6.71
C ASN A 167 -11.08 4.16 6.43
N TYR A 168 -11.49 4.79 5.33
CA TYR A 168 -11.15 6.18 5.03
C TYR A 168 -11.58 7.15 6.14
N THR A 169 -12.87 7.11 6.53
CA THR A 169 -13.40 8.01 7.56
C THR A 169 -12.70 7.77 8.90
N ASN A 170 -12.45 6.50 9.22
CA ASN A 170 -11.83 6.09 10.47
C ASN A 170 -10.37 6.55 10.56
N ILE A 171 -9.58 6.37 9.48
CA ILE A 171 -8.18 6.82 9.46
C ILE A 171 -8.09 8.34 9.54
N ILE A 172 -8.91 9.10 8.82
CA ILE A 172 -8.90 10.57 8.88
C ILE A 172 -9.19 11.07 10.30
N LYS A 173 -10.18 10.48 10.98
CA LYS A 173 -10.49 10.78 12.38
C LYS A 173 -9.32 10.46 13.32
N ALA A 174 -8.64 9.34 13.08
CA ALA A 174 -7.51 8.91 13.89
C ALA A 174 -6.25 9.76 13.66
N LEU A 175 -5.94 10.13 12.41
CA LEU A 175 -4.86 11.06 12.07
C LEU A 175 -5.07 12.41 12.75
N LYS A 176 -6.30 12.94 12.69
CA LYS A 176 -6.67 14.17 13.38
C LYS A 176 -6.51 14.08 14.90
N SER A 177 -6.99 12.99 15.51
CA SER A 177 -6.88 12.78 16.96
C SER A 177 -5.43 12.65 17.42
N ASN A 178 -4.57 12.01 16.61
CA ASN A 178 -3.14 11.86 16.86
C ASN A 178 -2.29 13.05 16.38
N LYS A 179 -2.93 14.13 15.88
CA LYS A 179 -2.26 15.34 15.37
C LYS A 179 -1.24 15.05 14.26
N VAL A 180 -1.47 14.01 13.48
CA VAL A 180 -0.69 13.74 12.26
C VAL A 180 -1.15 14.72 11.18
N ALA A 181 -0.22 15.31 10.45
CA ALA A 181 -0.50 16.17 9.31
C ALA A 181 -0.96 15.32 8.12
N TYR A 182 -2.12 15.65 7.56
CA TYR A 182 -2.71 14.91 6.45
C TYR A 182 -3.50 15.80 5.49
N THR A 183 -3.69 15.34 4.26
CA THR A 183 -4.61 15.96 3.28
C THR A 183 -5.84 15.07 3.08
N ASP A 184 -7.04 15.63 3.29
CA ASP A 184 -8.33 14.92 3.06
C ASP A 184 -8.74 14.97 1.58
N LEU A 185 -8.21 14.02 0.80
CA LEU A 185 -8.49 13.92 -0.63
C LEU A 185 -9.93 13.47 -0.94
N TYR A 186 -10.57 12.69 -0.06
CA TYR A 186 -11.97 12.30 -0.25
C TYR A 186 -12.90 13.51 -0.12
N GLN A 187 -12.74 14.34 0.91
CA GLN A 187 -13.51 15.56 1.05
C GLN A 187 -13.27 16.50 -0.14
N LEU A 188 -12.03 16.63 -0.60
CA LEU A 188 -11.69 17.45 -1.75
C LEU A 188 -12.39 16.96 -3.04
N PHE A 189 -12.37 15.65 -3.29
CA PHE A 189 -12.89 15.06 -4.52
C PHE A 189 -14.40 14.90 -4.52
N SER A 190 -15.02 14.55 -3.39
CA SER A 190 -16.47 14.37 -3.26
C SER A 190 -17.26 15.66 -3.56
N ASN A 191 -16.63 16.82 -3.36
CA ASN A 191 -17.21 18.12 -3.68
C ASN A 191 -17.12 18.50 -5.17
N LYS A 192 -16.52 17.68 -6.03
CA LYS A 192 -16.39 17.95 -7.47
C LYS A 192 -17.45 17.20 -8.27
N LYS A 193 -18.10 17.90 -9.21
CA LYS A 193 -19.07 17.30 -10.14
C LYS A 193 -18.39 16.50 -11.26
N GLU A 194 -17.12 16.82 -11.54
CA GLU A 194 -16.35 16.23 -12.61
C GLU A 194 -15.82 14.85 -12.21
N THR A 195 -15.61 13.99 -13.19
CA THR A 195 -14.96 12.69 -12.95
C THR A 195 -13.45 12.88 -12.86
N LEU A 196 -12.89 12.56 -11.70
CA LEU A 196 -11.46 12.67 -11.35
C LEU A 196 -10.72 11.33 -11.45
N TYR A 197 -11.41 10.26 -11.85
CA TYR A 197 -10.83 8.93 -12.06
C TYR A 197 -11.00 8.47 -13.50
N LEU A 198 -10.11 7.59 -13.92
CA LEU A 198 -10.29 6.84 -15.15
C LEU A 198 -11.38 5.78 -14.93
N LYS A 199 -12.23 5.56 -15.93
CA LYS A 199 -13.37 4.65 -15.80
C LYS A 199 -12.93 3.20 -15.79
N ARG A 200 -11.92 2.85 -16.58
CA ARG A 200 -11.46 1.47 -16.81
C ARG A 200 -10.06 1.23 -16.26
N ASP A 201 -9.63 2.07 -15.33
CA ASP A 201 -8.38 1.98 -14.58
C ASP A 201 -8.66 2.15 -13.08
N SER A 202 -7.84 1.62 -12.19
CA SER A 202 -8.01 1.72 -10.74
C SER A 202 -7.67 3.10 -10.15
N HIS A 203 -6.96 3.95 -10.90
CA HIS A 203 -6.38 5.23 -10.47
C HIS A 203 -7.20 6.45 -10.85
N TRP A 204 -6.81 7.59 -10.27
CA TRP A 204 -7.28 8.90 -10.72
C TRP A 204 -6.87 9.19 -12.16
N ASN A 205 -7.51 10.17 -12.79
CA ASN A 205 -7.05 10.73 -14.06
C ASN A 205 -6.09 11.91 -13.82
N GLU A 206 -5.50 12.45 -14.88
CA GLU A 206 -4.49 13.51 -14.77
C GLU A 206 -5.02 14.73 -14.01
N LYS A 207 -6.30 15.08 -14.20
CA LYS A 207 -6.96 16.17 -13.48
C LYS A 207 -7.15 15.87 -11.98
N GLY A 208 -7.48 14.63 -11.63
CA GLY A 208 -7.52 14.19 -10.23
C GLY A 208 -6.15 14.28 -9.57
N SER A 209 -5.10 13.84 -10.26
CA SER A 209 -3.71 13.94 -9.78
C SER A 209 -3.27 15.38 -9.56
N LEU A 210 -3.57 16.30 -10.50
CA LEU A 210 -3.25 17.72 -10.38
C LEU A 210 -3.97 18.36 -9.18
N LEU A 211 -5.24 17.99 -8.96
CA LEU A 211 -6.01 18.49 -7.83
C LEU A 211 -5.43 18.00 -6.49
N ALA A 212 -5.01 16.73 -6.42
CA ALA A 212 -4.29 16.22 -5.25
C ALA A 212 -2.97 16.97 -5.05
N TYR A 213 -2.12 17.06 -6.07
CA TYR A 213 -0.87 17.84 -6.03
C TYR A 213 -1.06 19.26 -5.46
N ASN A 214 -2.06 20.00 -5.94
CA ASN A 214 -2.32 21.36 -5.46
C ASN A 214 -2.70 21.37 -3.98
N ALA A 215 -3.51 20.41 -3.53
CA ALA A 215 -3.91 20.30 -2.13
C ALA A 215 -2.71 19.93 -1.23
N LEU A 216 -1.92 18.94 -1.63
CA LEU A 216 -0.73 18.51 -0.89
C LEU A 216 0.24 19.69 -0.68
N LEU A 217 0.56 20.42 -1.74
CA LEU A 217 1.51 21.54 -1.64
C LEU A 217 0.92 22.77 -0.92
N THR A 218 -0.40 22.97 -0.99
CA THR A 218 -1.10 23.98 -0.18
C THR A 218 -1.00 23.66 1.31
N ASP A 219 -1.31 22.42 1.71
CA ASP A 219 -1.25 21.99 3.12
C ASP A 219 0.19 22.05 3.68
N LEU A 220 1.18 21.81 2.82
CA LEU A 220 2.61 21.98 3.15
C LEU A 220 3.08 23.44 3.17
N ASN A 221 2.22 24.41 2.84
CA ASN A 221 2.58 25.82 2.63
C ASN A 221 3.80 25.97 1.70
N LYS A 222 3.78 25.27 0.57
CA LYS A 222 4.81 25.35 -0.48
C LYS A 222 4.23 26.08 -1.69
N GLU A 223 4.91 27.12 -2.14
CA GLU A 223 4.56 27.81 -3.39
C GLU A 223 4.71 26.84 -4.57
N HIS A 224 3.70 26.83 -5.44
CA HIS A 224 3.62 25.90 -6.56
C HIS A 224 2.75 26.45 -7.69
N GLU A 225 3.02 26.01 -8.92
CA GLU A 225 2.20 26.36 -10.08
C GLU A 225 0.88 25.59 -10.03
N LEU A 226 -0.25 26.30 -10.18
CA LEU A 226 -1.60 25.71 -10.18
C LEU A 226 -2.00 25.12 -11.55
N TYR A 227 -1.23 25.43 -12.60
CA TYR A 227 -1.45 25.01 -13.98
C TYR A 227 -2.80 25.42 -14.60
N GLU A 228 -3.48 26.41 -14.04
CA GLU A 228 -4.82 26.86 -14.50
C GLU A 228 -4.81 27.50 -15.90
N THR A 229 -3.68 28.06 -16.32
CA THR A 229 -3.52 28.78 -17.59
C THR A 229 -2.91 27.92 -18.70
N VAL A 230 -2.52 26.69 -18.39
CA VAL A 230 -1.91 25.77 -19.36
C VAL A 230 -2.99 25.18 -20.28
N PRO A 231 -2.76 25.11 -21.60
CA PRO A 231 -3.69 24.43 -22.50
C PRO A 231 -3.89 22.96 -22.10
N VAL A 232 -5.14 22.51 -22.08
CA VAL A 232 -5.49 21.14 -21.72
C VAL A 232 -6.13 20.45 -22.91
N LEU A 233 -5.51 19.36 -23.37
CA LEU A 233 -6.06 18.50 -24.41
C LEU A 233 -6.83 17.34 -23.78
N ARG A 234 -7.90 16.91 -24.45
CA ARG A 234 -8.56 15.63 -24.17
C ARG A 234 -8.09 14.63 -25.20
N THR A 235 -7.41 13.58 -24.75
CA THR A 235 -6.85 12.54 -25.61
C THR A 235 -7.46 11.19 -25.28
N LYS A 236 -7.68 10.35 -26.30
CA LYS A 236 -8.21 8.99 -26.14
C LYS A 236 -7.12 7.96 -26.41
N THR A 237 -6.09 8.00 -25.58
CA THR A 237 -4.87 7.19 -25.75
C THR A 237 -4.53 6.36 -24.52
N GLU A 238 -5.12 6.67 -23.36
CA GLU A 238 -4.80 6.00 -22.10
C GLU A 238 -5.41 4.60 -22.06
N ILE A 239 -4.64 3.59 -21.66
CA ILE A 239 -5.14 2.22 -21.53
C ILE A 239 -5.02 1.81 -20.06
N GLY A 240 -6.18 1.83 -19.39
CA GLY A 240 -6.27 1.53 -17.97
C GLY A 240 -5.80 0.13 -17.56
N ASP A 241 -5.30 0.00 -16.34
CA ASP A 241 -4.83 -1.26 -15.75
C ASP A 241 -5.92 -2.34 -15.68
N LEU A 242 -7.12 -2.04 -15.16
CA LEU A 242 -8.24 -2.98 -15.06
C LEU A 242 -8.72 -3.44 -16.45
N ASN A 243 -8.62 -2.56 -17.44
CA ASN A 243 -8.93 -2.86 -18.83
C ASN A 243 -7.90 -3.82 -19.45
N LYS A 244 -6.61 -3.68 -19.14
CA LYS A 244 -5.56 -4.63 -19.54
C LYS A 244 -5.73 -5.99 -18.86
N MET A 245 -6.16 -5.99 -17.59
CA MET A 245 -6.44 -7.22 -16.85
C MET A 245 -7.61 -7.98 -17.47
N ILE A 246 -8.77 -7.32 -17.66
CA ILE A 246 -9.99 -8.00 -18.12
C ILE A 246 -10.08 -8.15 -19.66
N TYR A 247 -9.36 -7.36 -20.45
CA TYR A 247 -9.33 -7.46 -21.92
C TYR A 247 -7.90 -7.46 -22.48
N PRO A 248 -7.05 -8.45 -22.16
CA PRO A 248 -5.63 -8.44 -22.50
C PRO A 248 -5.35 -8.29 -24.00
N MET A 249 -6.19 -8.85 -24.88
CA MET A 249 -6.00 -8.73 -26.34
C MET A 249 -6.67 -7.49 -26.96
N TRP A 250 -7.72 -6.97 -26.33
CA TRP A 250 -8.61 -5.97 -26.93
C TRP A 250 -8.89 -4.76 -26.03
N SER A 251 -7.97 -4.48 -25.11
CA SER A 251 -8.03 -3.28 -24.28
C SER A 251 -8.18 -2.04 -25.17
N GLN A 252 -9.20 -1.23 -24.89
CA GLN A 252 -9.50 -0.04 -25.68
C GLN A 252 -9.09 1.22 -24.92
N PRO A 253 -8.51 2.22 -25.59
CA PRO A 253 -8.13 3.44 -24.89
C PRO A 253 -9.35 4.21 -24.38
N GLU A 254 -9.17 4.92 -23.28
CA GLU A 254 -10.14 5.82 -22.68
C GLU A 254 -9.66 7.27 -22.69
N TRP A 255 -10.57 8.20 -22.37
CA TRP A 255 -10.29 9.61 -22.42
C TRP A 255 -9.62 10.10 -21.13
N ASN A 256 -8.44 10.70 -21.27
CA ASN A 256 -7.73 11.38 -20.19
C ASN A 256 -7.52 12.88 -20.52
N TYR A 257 -6.96 13.63 -19.57
CA TYR A 257 -6.49 14.99 -19.77
C TYR A 257 -4.98 14.99 -19.99
N ASP A 258 -4.52 15.85 -20.90
CA ASP A 258 -3.10 16.05 -21.20
C ASP A 258 -2.79 17.55 -21.10
N TYR A 259 -2.17 17.94 -19.98
CA TYR A 259 -1.80 19.33 -19.70
C TYR A 259 -0.51 19.69 -20.42
N GLN A 260 -0.58 20.67 -21.32
CA GLN A 260 0.52 21.04 -22.21
C GLN A 260 1.54 21.97 -21.53
N TYR A 261 2.17 21.52 -20.43
CA TYR A 261 3.21 22.28 -19.74
C TYR A 261 4.62 21.83 -20.16
N LYS A 262 5.59 22.74 -20.00
CA LYS A 262 7.00 22.41 -20.23
C LYS A 262 7.57 21.69 -19.01
N LYS A 263 8.04 20.45 -19.21
CA LYS A 263 8.82 19.73 -18.22
C LYS A 263 10.19 20.42 -18.02
N ASN A 264 10.50 20.78 -16.79
CA ASN A 264 11.72 21.48 -16.35
C ASN A 264 12.61 20.60 -15.46
N TYR A 265 12.14 19.41 -15.05
CA TYR A 265 12.94 18.45 -14.30
C TYR A 265 13.62 17.41 -15.22
N ALA A 266 14.66 16.76 -14.70
CA ALA A 266 15.31 15.62 -15.32
C ALA A 266 15.42 14.46 -14.31
N TYR A 267 15.36 13.22 -14.79
CA TYR A 267 15.70 12.06 -13.98
C TYR A 267 17.21 11.99 -13.73
N THR A 268 17.61 11.63 -12.52
CA THR A 268 19.01 11.44 -12.12
C THR A 268 19.36 9.97 -11.84
N SER A 269 18.34 9.11 -11.73
CA SER A 269 18.45 7.65 -11.77
C SER A 269 18.26 7.11 -13.19
N ASP A 270 18.57 5.83 -13.44
CA ASP A 270 18.29 5.11 -14.71
C ASP A 270 16.78 4.79 -14.84
N THR A 271 15.95 5.82 -14.72
CA THR A 271 14.49 5.70 -14.72
C THR A 271 13.98 5.52 -16.15
N LYS A 272 13.26 4.41 -16.36
CA LYS A 272 12.62 4.05 -17.63
C LYS A 272 11.12 4.31 -17.60
N SER A 273 10.53 4.25 -16.41
CA SER A 273 9.10 4.44 -16.20
C SER A 273 8.83 5.18 -14.89
N VAL A 274 7.72 5.91 -14.83
CA VAL A 274 7.20 6.40 -13.55
C VAL A 274 6.80 5.24 -12.62
N GLU A 275 6.68 4.03 -13.15
CA GLU A 275 6.41 2.82 -12.39
C GLU A 275 7.63 2.30 -11.60
N ASP A 276 8.84 2.77 -11.90
CA ASP A 276 10.06 2.24 -11.28
C ASP A 276 10.02 2.41 -9.75
N ALA A 277 10.54 1.41 -9.03
CA ALA A 277 10.46 1.33 -7.57
C ALA A 277 11.22 2.46 -6.86
N TYR A 278 12.31 2.95 -7.45
CA TYR A 278 13.11 4.05 -6.93
C TYR A 278 13.44 5.04 -8.05
N ILE A 279 13.06 6.30 -7.85
CA ILE A 279 13.23 7.37 -8.85
C ILE A 279 13.80 8.61 -8.17
N THR A 280 14.82 9.21 -8.78
CA THR A 280 15.37 10.48 -8.36
C THR A 280 15.26 11.50 -9.49
N THR A 281 14.96 12.75 -9.14
CA THR A 281 14.83 13.85 -10.10
C THR A 281 15.52 15.11 -9.61
N THR A 282 15.87 15.99 -10.55
CA THR A 282 16.32 17.34 -10.26
C THR A 282 15.63 18.39 -11.14
N ASN A 283 15.28 19.54 -10.57
CA ASN A 283 14.80 20.72 -11.28
C ASN A 283 15.52 21.98 -10.77
N LYS A 284 16.50 22.48 -11.53
CA LYS A 284 17.32 23.65 -11.14
C LYS A 284 16.54 24.96 -10.99
N LYS A 285 15.27 25.01 -11.41
CA LYS A 285 14.40 26.19 -11.27
C LYS A 285 13.51 26.14 -10.02
N ALA A 286 13.39 24.98 -9.41
CA ALA A 286 12.62 24.79 -8.18
C ALA A 286 13.54 24.89 -6.96
N GLN A 287 12.94 24.91 -5.78
CA GLN A 287 13.63 24.92 -4.50
C GLN A 287 13.13 23.79 -3.60
N GLY A 288 13.99 23.36 -2.68
CA GLY A 288 13.69 22.37 -1.66
C GLY A 288 13.90 20.93 -2.13
N SER A 289 13.88 20.00 -1.17
CA SER A 289 14.17 18.58 -1.36
C SER A 289 13.03 17.70 -0.84
N LEU A 290 12.43 16.92 -1.74
CA LEU A 290 11.33 16.00 -1.43
C LEU A 290 11.80 14.56 -1.26
N LEU A 291 11.31 13.89 -0.24
CA LEU A 291 11.23 12.43 -0.16
C LEU A 291 9.77 12.00 -0.15
N MET A 292 9.34 11.23 -1.15
CA MET A 292 7.97 10.75 -1.27
C MET A 292 7.93 9.23 -1.32
N PHE A 293 7.37 8.62 -0.29
CA PHE A 293 6.95 7.22 -0.33
C PHE A 293 5.55 7.16 -0.94
N ARG A 294 5.33 6.23 -1.85
CA ARG A 294 4.11 6.19 -2.67
C ARG A 294 3.70 4.78 -3.06
N ASP A 295 2.47 4.64 -3.53
CA ASP A 295 2.07 3.50 -4.33
C ASP A 295 1.91 3.88 -5.82
N SER A 296 1.09 3.14 -6.55
CA SER A 296 0.83 3.38 -7.97
C SER A 296 -0.02 4.64 -8.24
N PHE A 297 -0.76 5.17 -7.26
CA PHE A 297 -1.40 6.49 -7.36
C PHE A 297 -0.34 7.59 -7.54
N GLY A 298 0.76 7.49 -6.80
CA GLY A 298 1.89 8.39 -6.93
C GLY A 298 2.54 8.43 -8.32
N ASN A 299 2.29 7.46 -9.22
CA ASN A 299 2.83 7.47 -10.58
C ASN A 299 2.41 8.73 -11.37
N THR A 300 1.13 9.10 -11.27
CA THR A 300 0.58 10.29 -11.93
C THR A 300 0.91 11.58 -11.17
N LEU A 301 1.15 11.51 -9.86
CA LEU A 301 1.60 12.66 -9.07
C LEU A 301 3.05 13.03 -9.32
N LEU A 302 3.91 12.04 -9.57
CA LEU A 302 5.36 12.19 -9.63
C LEU A 302 5.81 13.34 -10.55
N PRO A 303 5.32 13.48 -11.80
CA PRO A 303 5.73 14.59 -12.66
C PRO A 303 5.44 15.97 -12.07
N TRP A 304 4.28 16.15 -11.43
CA TRP A 304 3.90 17.42 -10.78
C TRP A 304 4.81 17.75 -9.59
N MET A 305 5.09 16.73 -8.78
CA MET A 305 5.98 16.86 -7.62
C MET A 305 7.42 17.15 -8.08
N ALA A 306 7.93 16.45 -9.09
CA ALA A 306 9.27 16.67 -9.64
C ALA A 306 9.43 18.08 -10.27
N GLN A 307 8.35 18.66 -10.82
CA GLN A 307 8.35 20.06 -11.27
C GLN A 307 8.53 21.05 -10.10
N SER A 308 8.14 20.70 -8.89
CA SER A 308 8.02 21.65 -7.77
C SER A 308 9.18 21.63 -6.78
N TYR A 309 10.08 20.65 -6.88
CA TYR A 309 11.21 20.49 -5.98
C TYR A 309 12.55 20.50 -6.74
N GLU A 310 13.58 21.09 -6.14
CA GLU A 310 14.93 21.10 -6.73
C GLU A 310 15.48 19.69 -6.84
N LYS A 311 15.23 18.87 -5.83
CA LYS A 311 15.55 17.45 -5.75
C LYS A 311 14.33 16.70 -5.25
N ALA A 312 14.03 15.55 -5.85
CA ALA A 312 12.99 14.69 -5.32
C ALA A 312 13.38 13.22 -5.45
N VAL A 313 13.14 12.47 -4.38
CA VAL A 313 13.25 11.01 -4.30
C VAL A 313 11.84 10.44 -4.18
N PHE A 314 11.51 9.45 -5.01
CA PHE A 314 10.26 8.72 -4.97
C PHE A 314 10.55 7.24 -4.78
N SER A 315 9.94 6.60 -3.78
CA SER A 315 10.13 5.17 -3.50
C SER A 315 8.80 4.44 -3.31
N LYS A 316 8.71 3.22 -3.86
CA LYS A 316 7.64 2.24 -3.64
C LYS A 316 8.04 1.12 -2.67
N GLU A 317 9.26 1.17 -2.14
CA GLU A 317 9.82 0.15 -1.25
C GLU A 317 9.00 0.00 0.04
N MET A 318 8.93 -1.20 0.60
CA MET A 318 8.28 -1.51 1.88
C MET A 318 9.14 -2.55 2.62
N PRO A 319 9.36 -2.42 3.93
CA PRO A 319 9.08 -1.22 4.75
C PRO A 319 9.87 0.00 4.25
N TYR A 320 9.41 1.22 4.57
CA TYR A 320 10.06 2.45 4.09
C TYR A 320 11.43 2.65 4.75
N PRO A 321 12.56 2.69 4.01
CA PRO A 321 13.88 3.04 4.57
C PRO A 321 14.00 4.55 4.82
N LEU A 322 13.11 5.08 5.67
CA LEU A 322 12.86 6.51 5.84
C LEU A 322 14.08 7.25 6.34
N GLU A 323 14.71 6.73 7.40
CA GLU A 323 15.91 7.36 7.97
C GLU A 323 17.02 7.48 6.94
N LYS A 324 17.36 6.37 6.28
CA LYS A 324 18.40 6.30 5.26
C LYS A 324 18.13 7.29 4.12
N TYR A 325 16.94 7.24 3.53
CA TYR A 325 16.61 8.09 2.39
C TYR A 325 16.51 9.56 2.77
N MET A 326 16.06 9.89 3.99
CA MET A 326 16.03 11.27 4.45
C MET A 326 17.45 11.82 4.64
N GLN A 327 18.38 11.03 5.18
CA GLN A 327 19.79 11.41 5.33
C GLN A 327 20.48 11.60 3.97
N GLU A 328 20.31 10.65 3.05
CA GLU A 328 20.95 10.67 1.72
C GLU A 328 20.43 11.84 0.85
N SER A 329 19.11 12.04 0.83
CA SER A 329 18.48 13.09 0.01
C SER A 329 18.52 14.48 0.64
N LYS A 330 18.80 14.56 1.95
CA LYS A 330 18.65 15.78 2.76
C LYS A 330 17.27 16.41 2.55
N ALA A 331 16.22 15.58 2.59
CA ALA A 331 14.86 16.01 2.35
C ALA A 331 14.42 17.03 3.42
N ASP A 332 13.82 18.14 2.97
CA ASP A 332 13.14 19.12 3.82
C ASP A 332 11.62 18.90 3.86
N THR A 333 11.12 18.01 3.01
CA THR A 333 9.72 17.61 2.95
C THR A 333 9.62 16.11 2.76
N VAL A 334 8.84 15.44 3.60
CA VAL A 334 8.53 14.02 3.51
C VAL A 334 7.03 13.84 3.31
N ILE A 335 6.65 13.09 2.27
CA ILE A 335 5.26 12.74 2.00
C ILE A 335 5.12 11.23 1.97
N ILE A 336 4.11 10.71 2.66
CA ILE A 336 3.69 9.31 2.54
C ILE A 336 2.33 9.29 1.86
N GLU A 337 2.30 8.74 0.65
CA GLU A 337 1.09 8.51 -0.14
C GLU A 337 0.75 7.02 -0.13
N LYS A 338 -0.47 6.68 0.33
CA LYS A 338 -0.95 5.30 0.35
C LYS A 338 -2.47 5.27 0.17
N VAL A 339 -2.95 4.50 -0.80
CA VAL A 339 -4.38 4.38 -1.11
C VAL A 339 -5.18 3.73 0.03
N GLU A 340 -6.45 4.14 0.17
CA GLU A 340 -7.40 3.68 1.20
C GLU A 340 -7.42 2.15 1.44
N ARG A 341 -7.33 1.34 0.39
CA ARG A 341 -7.36 -0.13 0.49
C ARG A 341 -6.10 -0.75 1.10
N ASN A 342 -5.01 0.01 1.19
CA ASN A 342 -3.70 -0.45 1.69
C ASN A 342 -3.32 0.21 3.02
N LEU A 343 -4.29 0.72 3.79
CA LEU A 343 -4.01 1.36 5.09
C LEU A 343 -3.42 0.40 6.14
N LYS A 344 -3.60 -0.92 5.97
CA LYS A 344 -3.00 -1.94 6.83
C LYS A 344 -1.47 -1.97 6.72
N ASP A 345 -0.88 -1.51 5.62
CA ASP A 345 0.57 -1.41 5.45
C ASP A 345 1.23 -0.59 6.57
N PHE A 346 0.52 0.37 7.17
CA PHE A 346 1.03 1.19 8.29
C PHE A 346 1.18 0.44 9.61
N ILE A 347 0.61 -0.76 9.71
CA ILE A 347 0.64 -1.62 10.91
C ILE A 347 1.27 -2.99 10.64
N THR A 348 1.53 -3.36 9.38
CA THR A 348 2.30 -4.57 9.05
C THR A 348 3.78 -4.24 8.89
N ASP A 349 4.08 -3.15 8.17
CA ASP A 349 5.43 -2.81 7.70
C ASP A 349 5.77 -1.34 8.03
N PRO A 350 5.89 -0.99 9.33
CA PRO A 350 6.13 0.38 9.74
C PRO A 350 7.47 0.91 9.20
N PRO A 351 7.62 2.23 8.99
CA PRO A 351 8.85 2.79 8.42
C PRO A 351 10.09 2.53 9.27
N MET A 352 11.19 2.18 8.60
CA MET A 352 12.50 1.98 9.21
C MET A 352 13.14 3.34 9.52
N LEU A 353 13.16 3.67 10.80
CA LEU A 353 13.81 4.82 11.39
C LEU A 353 14.08 4.57 12.87
N THR A 354 15.04 5.31 13.40
CA THR A 354 15.31 5.43 14.84
C THR A 354 14.45 6.54 15.44
N PRO A 355 13.39 6.25 16.21
CA PRO A 355 12.52 7.28 16.78
C PRO A 355 13.29 8.31 17.61
N SER A 356 12.75 9.52 17.74
CA SER A 356 13.34 10.53 18.64
C SER A 356 13.33 10.01 20.09
N GLU A 357 14.39 10.27 20.84
CA GLU A 357 14.42 9.96 22.26
C GLU A 357 13.33 10.72 23.02
N THR A 358 12.70 10.04 23.96
CA THR A 358 11.59 10.56 24.76
C THR A 358 11.76 10.23 26.24
N LYS A 359 10.76 10.55 27.05
CA LYS A 359 10.72 10.23 28.48
C LYS A 359 9.41 9.55 28.82
N LEU A 360 9.47 8.64 29.79
CA LEU A 360 8.28 8.08 30.39
C LEU A 360 7.52 9.18 31.17
N SER A 361 6.20 9.07 31.21
CA SER A 361 5.34 10.04 31.89
C SER A 361 5.40 9.98 33.42
N GLY A 362 5.97 8.91 33.99
CA GLY A 362 6.07 8.73 35.43
C GLY A 362 6.73 7.41 35.81
N GLU A 363 6.51 6.98 37.06
CA GLU A 363 7.02 5.71 37.56
C GLU A 363 6.19 4.52 37.04
N ALA A 364 6.89 3.52 36.50
CA ALA A 364 6.27 2.32 35.96
C ALA A 364 5.98 1.29 37.06
N LYS A 365 4.78 0.69 37.03
CA LYS A 365 4.45 -0.47 37.87
C LYS A 365 4.97 -1.73 37.18
N GLN A 366 5.86 -2.47 37.84
CA GLN A 366 6.26 -3.79 37.37
C GLN A 366 5.11 -4.79 37.54
N VAL A 367 4.81 -5.54 36.49
CA VAL A 367 3.68 -6.47 36.47
C VAL A 367 4.06 -7.82 35.90
N GLU A 368 3.35 -8.86 36.34
CA GLU A 368 3.38 -10.15 35.67
C GLU A 368 2.57 -10.06 34.36
N THR A 369 3.11 -10.68 33.31
CA THR A 369 2.64 -10.47 31.94
C THR A 369 3.14 -11.58 31.01
N LYS A 370 2.37 -11.83 29.95
CA LYS A 370 2.73 -12.73 28.84
C LYS A 370 3.40 -12.01 27.67
N THR A 371 3.75 -10.73 27.83
CA THR A 371 4.43 -9.96 26.79
C THR A 371 5.78 -10.57 26.49
N THR A 372 6.09 -10.77 25.20
CA THR A 372 7.40 -11.27 24.77
C THR A 372 8.31 -10.11 24.40
N VAL A 373 9.62 -10.33 24.52
CA VAL A 373 10.65 -9.38 24.10
C VAL A 373 11.72 -10.14 23.33
N HIS A 374 11.94 -9.73 22.10
CA HIS A 374 12.97 -10.23 21.21
C HIS A 374 13.86 -9.06 20.77
N VAL A 375 15.17 -9.29 20.76
CA VAL A 375 16.16 -8.30 20.32
C VAL A 375 17.11 -8.98 19.36
N GLY A 376 17.02 -8.64 18.08
CA GLY A 376 17.72 -9.33 17.00
C GLY A 376 18.16 -8.39 15.89
N VAL A 377 18.97 -8.89 14.95
CA VAL A 377 19.23 -8.14 13.70
C VAL A 377 17.95 -8.13 12.89
N SER A 378 17.56 -6.98 12.34
CA SER A 378 16.35 -6.89 11.53
C SER A 378 16.51 -7.68 10.24
N GLU A 379 15.49 -8.46 9.89
CA GLU A 379 15.43 -9.18 8.61
C GLU A 379 15.23 -8.25 7.41
N ALA A 380 14.64 -7.06 7.65
CA ALA A 380 14.37 -6.07 6.60
C ALA A 380 15.64 -5.31 6.17
N ASP A 381 16.51 -4.96 7.13
CA ASP A 381 17.80 -4.34 6.86
C ASP A 381 18.79 -4.69 7.99
N THR A 382 19.88 -5.34 7.63
CA THR A 382 20.89 -5.79 8.60
C THR A 382 21.64 -4.65 9.28
N ALA A 383 21.52 -3.42 8.78
CA ALA A 383 22.03 -2.22 9.45
C ALA A 383 21.26 -1.87 10.74
N TYR A 384 20.10 -2.49 11.00
CA TYR A 384 19.29 -2.25 12.19
C TYR A 384 19.24 -3.47 13.11
N THR A 385 19.21 -3.19 14.42
CA THR A 385 18.69 -4.09 15.44
C THR A 385 17.20 -3.82 15.62
N GLU A 386 16.40 -4.87 15.60
CA GLU A 386 14.97 -4.85 15.89
C GLU A 386 14.73 -5.25 17.34
N VAL A 387 13.98 -4.41 18.07
CA VAL A 387 13.37 -4.75 19.35
C VAL A 387 11.89 -4.98 19.08
N SER A 388 11.40 -6.21 19.25
CA SER A 388 10.02 -6.57 18.93
C SER A 388 9.43 -7.61 19.88
N GLY A 389 8.12 -7.78 19.82
CA GLY A 389 7.44 -8.81 20.59
C GLY A 389 5.93 -8.69 20.55
N LYS A 390 5.25 -9.67 21.14
CA LYS A 390 3.80 -9.72 21.28
C LYS A 390 3.40 -9.13 22.63
N LEU A 391 2.45 -8.19 22.63
CA LEU A 391 1.91 -7.63 23.87
C LEU A 391 0.91 -8.61 24.50
N ASP A 392 0.92 -8.70 25.82
CA ASP A 392 -0.15 -9.35 26.58
C ASP A 392 -1.45 -8.54 26.41
N SER A 393 -2.51 -9.22 25.93
CA SER A 393 -3.79 -8.60 25.62
C SER A 393 -4.43 -7.88 26.81
N LYS A 394 -4.03 -8.21 28.04
CA LYS A 394 -4.45 -7.48 29.24
C LYS A 394 -4.03 -6.00 29.25
N TYR A 395 -2.91 -5.66 28.62
CA TYR A 395 -2.39 -4.28 28.56
C TYR A 395 -2.66 -3.60 27.22
N VAL A 396 -3.22 -4.32 26.24
CA VAL A 396 -3.67 -3.75 24.97
C VAL A 396 -4.95 -2.97 25.21
N THR A 397 -4.85 -1.65 25.21
CA THR A 397 -5.98 -0.74 25.51
C THR A 397 -6.06 0.40 24.49
N PRO A 398 -7.25 0.97 24.25
CA PRO A 398 -7.39 2.12 23.34
C PRO A 398 -6.50 3.28 23.78
N GLY A 399 -5.82 3.91 22.83
CA GLY A 399 -4.95 5.07 23.13
C GLY A 399 -3.61 4.72 23.78
N MET A 400 -3.28 3.43 23.92
CA MET A 400 -2.01 3.04 24.54
C MET A 400 -0.80 3.48 23.71
N LYS A 401 0.34 3.62 24.37
CA LYS A 401 1.65 3.80 23.75
C LYS A 401 2.60 2.75 24.26
N VAL A 402 3.56 2.37 23.42
CA VAL A 402 4.62 1.42 23.79
C VAL A 402 5.95 2.15 23.74
N TYR A 403 6.75 1.95 24.77
CA TYR A 403 8.11 2.46 24.84
C TYR A 403 9.09 1.31 25.07
N ALA A 404 10.29 1.44 24.52
CA ALA A 404 11.42 0.61 24.89
C ALA A 404 12.51 1.51 25.49
N ALA A 405 12.94 1.18 26.71
CA ALA A 405 14.15 1.73 27.29
C ALA A 405 15.32 0.79 26.96
N VAL A 406 16.40 1.36 26.44
CA VAL A 406 17.56 0.64 25.92
C VAL A 406 18.81 1.25 26.56
N GLY A 407 19.62 0.42 27.22
CA GLY A 407 20.83 0.84 27.93
C GLY A 407 20.92 0.27 29.34
N GLU A 408 21.94 0.68 30.08
CA GLU A 408 22.09 0.33 31.50
C GLU A 408 21.18 1.21 32.37
N ASP A 409 20.83 0.76 33.59
CA ASP A 409 19.88 1.47 34.46
C ASP A 409 20.29 2.92 34.80
N SER A 410 21.59 3.25 34.71
CA SER A 410 22.10 4.62 34.92
C SER A 410 22.14 5.49 33.66
N ASP A 411 21.95 4.92 32.46
CA ASP A 411 22.07 5.60 31.17
C ASP A 411 21.10 4.97 30.15
N GLN A 412 19.80 5.06 30.44
CA GLN A 412 18.75 4.52 29.57
C GLN A 412 18.27 5.56 28.55
N HIS A 413 18.25 5.16 27.29
CA HIS A 413 17.61 5.89 26.21
C HIS A 413 16.22 5.30 25.95
N ILE A 414 15.20 6.15 25.87
CA ILE A 414 13.80 5.71 25.78
C ILE A 414 13.23 6.12 24.43
N TYR A 415 12.65 5.15 23.73
CA TYR A 415 12.09 5.33 22.39
C TYR A 415 10.65 4.86 22.38
N GLN A 416 9.81 5.53 21.60
CA GLN A 416 8.50 4.97 21.25
C GLN A 416 8.68 3.80 20.28
N ALA A 417 8.01 2.68 20.54
CA ALA A 417 7.92 1.58 19.60
C ALA A 417 6.62 1.70 18.77
N TYR A 418 6.67 1.22 17.54
CA TYR A 418 5.49 1.03 16.70
C TYR A 418 4.55 -0.02 17.28
N LEU A 419 3.26 0.10 16.97
CA LEU A 419 2.25 -0.93 17.18
C LEU A 419 2.00 -1.64 15.87
N VAL A 420 2.29 -2.94 15.82
CA VAL A 420 2.18 -3.75 14.60
C VAL A 420 1.18 -4.89 14.79
N ASN A 421 0.64 -5.38 13.67
CA ASN A 421 -0.34 -6.46 13.63
C ASN A 421 0.18 -7.56 12.70
N ASP A 422 -0.06 -8.81 13.09
CA ASP A 422 0.31 -9.97 12.28
C ASP A 422 -0.59 -10.09 11.05
N ASP A 423 0.03 -10.08 9.86
CA ASP A 423 -0.66 -10.18 8.57
C ASP A 423 -1.32 -11.55 8.35
N SER A 424 -0.94 -12.57 9.14
CA SER A 424 -1.44 -13.95 9.02
C SER A 424 -2.87 -14.19 9.55
N SER A 425 -3.51 -13.19 10.15
CA SER A 425 -4.89 -13.33 10.62
C SER A 425 -5.88 -12.89 9.53
N ASP A 426 -6.44 -13.87 8.84
CA ASP A 426 -7.63 -13.75 7.95
C ASP A 426 -8.90 -13.26 8.69
N ASN A 427 -8.75 -12.82 9.95
CA ASN A 427 -9.80 -12.47 10.88
C ASN A 427 -9.49 -11.10 11.52
N SER A 428 -9.98 -10.04 10.87
CA SER A 428 -9.91 -8.60 11.25
C SER A 428 -10.46 -8.24 12.65
N LEU A 429 -10.80 -9.22 13.48
CA LEU A 429 -11.42 -9.07 14.80
C LEU A 429 -10.53 -9.49 15.96
N ASP A 430 -9.34 -10.05 15.70
CA ASP A 430 -8.47 -10.54 16.77
C ASP A 430 -7.53 -9.45 17.32
N THR A 431 -8.01 -8.75 18.34
CA THR A 431 -7.18 -7.82 19.15
C THR A 431 -6.04 -8.52 19.91
N THR A 432 -6.01 -9.86 19.96
CA THR A 432 -4.99 -10.65 20.66
C THR A 432 -3.68 -10.82 19.88
N THR A 433 -3.53 -10.16 18.73
CA THR A 433 -2.33 -10.23 17.87
C THR A 433 -1.45 -8.98 17.92
N THR A 434 -1.78 -7.98 18.76
CA THR A 434 -1.00 -6.72 18.79
C THR A 434 0.45 -6.98 19.22
N GLN A 435 1.37 -6.61 18.36
CA GLN A 435 2.80 -6.66 18.53
C GLN A 435 3.37 -5.24 18.60
N TYR A 436 4.65 -5.14 18.98
CA TYR A 436 5.39 -3.89 18.89
C TYR A 436 6.71 -4.11 18.15
N ARG A 437 7.21 -3.04 17.55
CA ARG A 437 8.49 -3.04 16.84
C ARG A 437 9.22 -1.72 16.98
N LEU A 438 10.52 -1.76 17.20
CA LEU A 438 11.42 -0.61 17.23
C LEU A 438 12.68 -0.96 16.46
N TYR A 439 13.09 -0.06 15.56
CA TYR A 439 14.35 -0.16 14.84
C TYR A 439 15.39 0.76 15.48
N LEU A 440 16.59 0.24 15.73
CA LEU A 440 17.74 0.97 16.24
C LEU A 440 18.96 0.66 15.36
N PRO A 441 19.89 1.60 15.13
CA PRO A 441 21.10 1.30 14.37
C PRO A 441 21.89 0.20 15.06
N GLN A 442 22.47 -0.72 14.30
CA GLN A 442 23.13 -1.91 14.86
C GLN A 442 24.23 -1.56 15.87
N GLU A 443 24.95 -0.45 15.68
CA GLU A 443 25.95 0.05 16.62
C GLU A 443 25.40 0.52 17.99
N THR A 444 24.10 0.78 18.10
CA THR A 444 23.47 1.37 19.29
C THR A 444 23.12 0.32 20.36
N VAL A 445 23.07 -0.96 19.98
CA VAL A 445 22.62 -2.05 20.85
C VAL A 445 23.65 -3.17 20.79
N ASP A 446 24.47 -3.32 21.82
CA ASP A 446 25.40 -4.45 21.96
C ASP A 446 24.73 -5.68 22.62
N THR A 447 25.45 -6.80 22.77
CA THR A 447 24.90 -8.04 23.35
C THR A 447 24.62 -7.96 24.85
N LYS A 448 25.08 -6.91 25.55
CA LYS A 448 24.86 -6.71 26.98
C LYS A 448 23.80 -5.64 27.26
N THR A 449 23.31 -4.99 26.22
CA THR A 449 22.34 -3.92 26.33
C THR A 449 21.02 -4.49 26.86
N LYS A 450 20.59 -3.98 28.02
CA LYS A 450 19.31 -4.29 28.63
C LYS A 450 18.21 -3.54 27.89
N VAL A 451 17.14 -4.26 27.58
CA VAL A 451 15.94 -3.70 26.96
C VAL A 451 14.78 -3.91 27.93
N GLN A 452 14.04 -2.84 28.20
CA GLN A 452 12.82 -2.86 29.02
C GLN A 452 11.66 -2.28 28.23
N VAL A 453 10.53 -2.95 28.25
CA VAL A 453 9.35 -2.59 27.44
C VAL A 453 8.24 -2.11 28.35
N TYR A 454 7.70 -0.95 28.03
CA TYR A 454 6.67 -0.27 28.81
C TYR A 454 5.41 -0.06 27.97
N VAL A 455 4.27 -0.24 28.62
CA VAL A 455 2.96 0.15 28.06
C VAL A 455 2.41 1.27 28.91
N GLU A 456 2.07 2.38 28.26
CA GLU A 456 1.38 3.51 28.86
C GLU A 456 -0.06 3.55 28.36
N SER A 457 -1.01 3.67 29.28
CA SER A 457 -2.41 3.90 28.96
C SER A 457 -3.07 4.81 30.01
N GLU A 458 -4.36 5.09 29.87
CA GLU A 458 -5.13 5.82 30.89
C GLU A 458 -5.10 5.14 32.27
N GLN A 459 -4.82 3.83 32.33
CA GLN A 459 -4.76 3.08 33.59
C GLN A 459 -3.41 3.26 34.33
N GLY A 460 -2.39 3.76 33.61
CA GLY A 460 -1.06 4.03 34.14
C GLY A 460 0.04 3.53 33.23
N LEU A 461 1.26 3.59 33.76
CA LEU A 461 2.47 3.10 33.11
C LEU A 461 2.90 1.76 33.72
N TYR A 462 3.15 0.78 32.87
CA TYR A 462 3.48 -0.58 33.28
C TYR A 462 4.78 -1.04 32.61
N LEU A 463 5.70 -1.59 33.39
CA LEU A 463 6.84 -2.33 32.86
C LEU A 463 6.36 -3.76 32.55
N VAL A 464 6.24 -4.05 31.26
CA VAL A 464 5.62 -5.28 30.75
C VAL A 464 6.63 -6.26 30.13
N GLY A 465 7.91 -5.94 30.06
CA GLY A 465 8.88 -6.88 29.51
C GLY A 465 10.30 -6.44 29.76
N GLN A 466 11.22 -7.40 29.80
CA GLN A 466 12.65 -7.14 29.84
C GLN A 466 13.40 -8.28 29.13
N SER A 467 14.49 -7.95 28.44
CA SER A 467 15.38 -8.92 27.80
C SER A 467 16.80 -8.36 27.63
N LEU A 468 17.77 -9.24 27.34
CA LEU A 468 19.12 -8.92 26.87
C LEU A 468 19.26 -9.31 25.40
N LYS A 469 20.09 -8.61 24.63
CA LYS A 469 20.32 -8.96 23.22
C LYS A 469 21.03 -10.32 23.10
N GLY A 470 20.35 -11.32 22.52
CA GLY A 470 20.88 -12.67 22.27
C GLY A 470 20.31 -13.77 23.18
N GLU A 471 19.40 -13.40 24.10
CA GLU A 471 18.43 -14.32 24.76
C GLU A 471 17.14 -14.39 23.95
#